data_AF-A0A6H5FYS9-F1
#
_entry.id   AF-A0A6H5FYS9-F1
#
_cell.length_a   1.000
_cell.length_b   1.000
_cell.length_c   1.000
_cell.angle_alpha   90.00
_cell.angle_beta   90.00
_cell.angle_gamma   90.00
#
_symmetry.space_group_name_H-M   'P 1'
#
loop_
_entity.id
_entity.type
_entity.pdbx_description
1 polymer ?
#
loop_
_entity_poly.entity_id
_entity_poly.type
_entity_poly.pdbx_seq_one_letter_code
_entity_poly.pdbx_strand_id
1 'polypeptide(L)'
;MEKDVDTVDPSKTIHVGEFMLDHKGDRPEKKIELRRSEIYLTELMERVCDKMDDYVRAIMRDSGKLVVIPLIVDGMMNSIIGDAHIIQDGDLNKSLKFYCQNIVEEYDEGFTKHFGLRDADLSDKICWEYSKLCKDVYPAEYEEDIVAAERQKKRKNRKVAHWFIIV
;
A
#
# COMPACT_ATOMS: atom_id res chain seq x y z
N MET A 1 5.36 -5.36 -0.29
CA MET A 1 6.62 -5.25 -1.03
C MET A 1 7.73 -6.10 -0.38
N GLU A 2 8.10 -5.87 0.89
CA GLU A 2 9.13 -6.67 1.60
C GLU A 2 8.96 -8.19 1.47
N LYS A 3 7.75 -8.69 1.77
CA LYS A 3 7.43 -10.11 1.59
C LYS A 3 7.75 -10.65 0.19
N ASP A 4 7.44 -9.88 -0.86
CA ASP A 4 7.67 -10.32 -2.24
C ASP A 4 9.18 -10.31 -2.57
N VAL A 5 9.94 -9.34 -2.07
CA VAL A 5 11.41 -9.30 -2.18
C VAL A 5 12.05 -10.51 -1.51
N ASP A 6 11.57 -10.89 -0.32
CA ASP A 6 12.14 -12.00 0.46
C ASP A 6 11.85 -13.38 -0.14
N THR A 7 10.81 -13.49 -0.99
CA THR A 7 10.54 -14.74 -1.73
C THR A 7 11.48 -14.98 -2.89
N VAL A 8 12.25 -13.97 -3.32
CA VAL A 8 13.22 -14.11 -4.40
C VAL A 8 14.53 -14.68 -3.88
N ASP A 9 15.02 -15.71 -4.56
CA ASP A 9 16.30 -16.36 -4.29
C ASP A 9 17.47 -15.34 -4.28
N PRO A 10 18.19 -15.19 -3.14
CA PRO A 10 19.32 -14.28 -3.02
C PRO A 10 20.47 -14.56 -3.97
N SER A 11 20.60 -15.80 -4.47
CA SER A 11 21.68 -16.20 -5.39
C SER A 11 21.45 -15.76 -6.83
N LYS A 12 20.21 -15.38 -7.19
CA LYS A 12 19.89 -14.85 -8.51
C LYS A 12 20.47 -13.45 -8.64
N THR A 13 21.36 -13.28 -9.61
CA THR A 13 22.01 -11.99 -9.91
C THR A 13 21.65 -11.48 -11.29
N ILE A 14 21.70 -10.17 -11.47
CA ILE A 14 21.60 -9.50 -12.76
C ILE A 14 22.85 -8.66 -13.01
N HIS A 15 23.25 -8.54 -14.28
CA HIS A 15 24.30 -7.63 -14.68
C HIS A 15 23.72 -6.21 -14.76
N VAL A 16 24.30 -5.30 -14.00
CA VAL A 16 24.03 -3.86 -14.11
C VAL A 16 25.21 -3.21 -14.81
N GLY A 17 24.94 -2.54 -15.93
CA GLY A 17 25.99 -2.13 -16.86
C GLY A 17 26.83 -0.96 -16.33
N GLU A 18 28.15 -1.10 -16.42
CA GLU A 18 29.03 0.03 -16.69
C GLU A 18 29.32 0.00 -18.20
N PHE A 19 28.61 0.84 -18.96
CA PHE A 19 28.76 0.91 -20.41
C PHE A 19 30.12 1.51 -20.83
N MET A 20 30.86 2.07 -19.87
CA MET A 20 32.18 2.66 -20.06
C MET A 20 33.27 1.61 -19.90
N LEU A 21 34.23 1.62 -20.83
CA LEU A 21 35.46 0.84 -20.69
C LEU A 21 36.36 1.50 -19.65
N ASP A 22 37.08 0.68 -18.88
CA ASP A 22 38.10 1.18 -17.97
C ASP A 22 39.35 1.67 -18.74
N HIS A 23 40.35 2.17 -18.02
CA HIS A 23 41.61 2.64 -18.61
C HIS A 23 42.43 1.54 -19.32
N LYS A 24 42.07 0.27 -19.16
CA LYS A 24 42.70 -0.89 -19.80
C LYS A 24 41.92 -1.38 -21.02
N GLY A 25 40.76 -0.80 -21.31
CA GLY A 25 39.88 -1.25 -22.39
C GLY A 25 39.01 -2.45 -22.01
N ASP A 26 38.97 -2.81 -20.73
CA ASP A 26 38.10 -3.85 -20.20
C ASP A 26 36.73 -3.25 -19.83
N ARG A 27 35.67 -4.05 -19.94
CA ARG A 27 34.33 -3.66 -19.46
C ARG A 27 34.13 -4.21 -18.05
N PRO A 28 34.16 -3.39 -17.00
CA PRO A 28 33.88 -3.87 -15.65
C PRO A 28 32.45 -4.43 -15.56
N GLU A 29 32.32 -5.71 -15.23
CA GLU A 29 31.03 -6.34 -14.97
C GLU A 29 30.63 -6.11 -13.51
N LYS A 30 29.55 -5.35 -13.29
CA LYS A 30 28.92 -5.24 -11.99
C LYS A 30 27.71 -6.17 -11.92
N LYS A 31 27.75 -7.13 -10.99
CA LYS A 31 26.64 -8.02 -10.68
C LYS A 31 26.03 -7.64 -9.34
N ILE A 32 24.71 -7.58 -9.29
CA ILE A 32 23.95 -7.36 -8.05
C ILE A 32 22.86 -8.43 -7.92
N GLU A 33 22.36 -8.63 -6.70
CA GLU A 33 21.20 -9.49 -6.46
C GLU A 33 19.99 -8.98 -7.27
N LEU A 34 19.28 -9.86 -7.98
CA LEU A 34 18.10 -9.51 -8.78
C LEU A 34 17.06 -8.81 -7.92
N ARG A 35 16.79 -9.33 -6.72
CA ARG A 35 15.81 -8.75 -5.79
C ARG A 35 16.15 -7.36 -5.27
N ARG A 36 17.35 -6.86 -5.59
CA ARG A 36 17.87 -5.55 -5.22
C ARG A 36 18.11 -4.65 -6.43
N SER A 37 17.85 -5.15 -7.64
CA SER A 37 17.99 -4.35 -8.85
C SER A 37 16.82 -3.38 -8.98
N GLU A 38 17.12 -2.18 -9.45
CA GLU A 38 16.11 -1.16 -9.77
C GLU A 38 15.03 -1.73 -10.69
N ILE A 39 15.45 -2.46 -11.74
CA ILE A 39 14.54 -3.14 -12.68
C ILE A 39 13.51 -4.01 -11.95
N TYR A 40 13.97 -4.90 -11.06
CA TYR A 40 13.06 -5.79 -10.34
C TYR A 40 12.15 -5.03 -9.37
N LEU A 41 12.69 -4.03 -8.68
CA LEU A 41 11.94 -3.25 -7.70
C LEU A 41 10.86 -2.40 -8.36
N THR A 42 11.13 -1.81 -9.52
CA THR A 42 10.14 -1.06 -10.31
C THR A 42 9.02 -1.97 -10.78
N GLU A 43 9.32 -3.11 -11.38
CA GLU A 43 8.30 -4.10 -11.75
C GLU A 43 7.51 -4.60 -10.54
N LEU A 44 8.16 -4.74 -9.38
CA LEU A 44 7.48 -5.16 -8.16
C LEU A 44 6.49 -4.09 -7.67
N MET A 45 6.86 -2.81 -7.73
CA MET A 45 5.97 -1.71 -7.34
C MET A 45 4.70 -1.69 -8.20
N GLU A 46 4.85 -1.86 -9.52
CA GLU A 46 3.70 -1.98 -10.44
C GLU A 46 2.78 -3.13 -10.05
N ARG A 47 3.33 -4.34 -9.86
CA ARG A 47 2.55 -5.52 -9.42
C ARG A 47 1.87 -5.33 -8.08
N VAL A 48 2.48 -4.59 -7.15
CA VAL A 48 1.86 -4.27 -5.85
C VAL A 48 0.68 -3.34 -6.05
N CYS A 49 0.79 -2.32 -6.90
CA CYS A 49 -0.32 -1.43 -7.20
C CYS A 49 -1.46 -2.12 -7.97
N ASP A 50 -1.17 -3.09 -8.84
CA ASP A 50 -2.21 -3.90 -9.48
C ASP A 50 -3.03 -4.71 -8.48
N LYS A 51 -2.39 -5.25 -7.44
CA LYS A 51 -3.09 -5.97 -6.36
C LYS A 51 -4.06 -5.07 -5.58
N MET A 52 -3.94 -3.74 -5.66
CA MET A 52 -4.83 -2.82 -4.93
C MET A 52 -6.29 -2.87 -5.41
N ASP A 53 -6.55 -3.43 -6.60
CA ASP A 53 -7.90 -3.69 -7.09
C ASP A 53 -8.64 -4.73 -6.22
N ASP A 54 -7.90 -5.59 -5.49
CA ASP A 54 -8.45 -6.60 -4.59
C ASP A 54 -8.70 -6.09 -3.16
N TYR A 55 -8.50 -4.79 -2.92
CA TYR A 55 -8.66 -4.15 -1.62
C TYR A 55 -9.70 -3.05 -1.66
N VAL A 56 -10.26 -2.73 -0.50
CA VAL A 56 -11.19 -1.62 -0.33
C VAL A 56 -10.82 -0.74 0.84
N ARG A 57 -11.11 0.55 0.72
CA ARG A 57 -11.09 1.47 1.86
C ARG A 57 -12.36 1.30 2.67
N ALA A 58 -12.21 1.29 3.98
CA ALA A 58 -13.34 1.23 4.88
C ALA A 58 -13.06 1.95 6.18
N ILE A 59 -14.11 2.36 6.87
CA ILE A 59 -14.04 2.92 8.22
C ILE A 59 -14.55 1.86 9.20
N MET A 60 -13.71 1.45 10.12
CA MET A 60 -14.06 0.50 11.18
C MET A 60 -15.18 1.08 12.06
N ARG A 61 -16.27 0.34 12.28
CA ARG A 61 -17.44 0.86 13.01
C ARG A 61 -17.19 1.04 14.51
N ASP A 62 -16.32 0.23 15.09
CA ASP A 62 -15.95 0.26 16.49
C ASP A 62 -15.00 1.43 16.80
N SER A 63 -13.91 1.57 16.03
CA SER A 63 -12.84 2.54 16.27
C SER A 63 -12.95 3.85 15.48
N GLY A 64 -13.77 3.87 14.41
CA GLY A 64 -13.85 5.02 13.49
C GLY A 64 -12.60 5.23 12.65
N LYS A 65 -11.69 4.24 12.58
CA LYS A 65 -10.41 4.37 11.87
C LYS A 65 -10.56 3.99 10.41
N LEU A 66 -9.93 4.76 9.53
CA LEU A 66 -9.76 4.43 8.12
C LEU A 66 -8.78 3.27 7.99
N VAL A 67 -9.20 2.22 7.28
CA VAL A 67 -8.45 1.00 7.05
C VAL A 67 -8.56 0.57 5.58
N VAL A 68 -7.56 -0.18 5.14
CA VAL A 68 -7.56 -0.87 3.84
C VAL A 68 -7.71 -2.36 4.11
N ILE A 69 -8.74 -2.98 3.53
CA ILE A 69 -9.12 -4.37 3.83
C ILE A 69 -9.11 -5.16 2.51
N PRO A 70 -8.49 -6.36 2.46
CA PRO A 70 -8.61 -7.23 1.29
C PRO A 70 -10.06 -7.74 1.17
N LEU A 71 -10.60 -7.72 -0.05
CA LEU A 71 -11.95 -8.20 -0.35
C LEU A 71 -12.10 -9.70 -0.09
N ILE A 72 -11.10 -10.47 -0.51
CA ILE A 72 -11.10 -11.93 -0.46
C ILE A 72 -9.92 -12.40 0.39
N VAL A 73 -10.22 -13.31 1.32
CA VAL A 73 -9.22 -14.03 2.12
C VAL A 73 -9.57 -15.51 2.04
N ASP A 74 -8.59 -16.35 1.70
CA ASP A 74 -8.76 -17.81 1.54
C ASP A 74 -9.91 -18.21 0.60
N GLY A 75 -10.13 -17.44 -0.47
CA GLY A 75 -11.17 -17.68 -1.47
C GLY A 75 -12.59 -17.29 -1.03
N MET A 76 -12.76 -16.71 0.15
CA MET A 76 -14.05 -16.23 0.66
C MET A 76 -14.03 -14.72 0.90
N MET A 77 -15.22 -14.10 0.91
CA MET A 77 -15.36 -12.68 1.27
C MET A 77 -14.83 -12.46 2.69
N ASN A 78 -14.00 -11.43 2.86
CA ASN A 78 -13.41 -11.11 4.15
C ASN A 78 -14.49 -10.70 5.17
N SER A 79 -14.61 -11.48 6.24
CA SER A 79 -15.63 -11.26 7.28
C SER A 79 -15.56 -9.89 7.96
N ILE A 80 -14.37 -9.28 8.03
CA ILE A 80 -14.14 -7.95 8.63
C ILE A 80 -14.95 -6.86 7.90
N ILE A 81 -15.25 -7.06 6.61
CA ILE A 81 -16.06 -6.12 5.81
C ILE A 81 -17.46 -5.93 6.44
N GLY A 82 -18.01 -6.97 7.08
CA GLY A 82 -19.27 -6.90 7.80
C GLY A 82 -19.27 -5.89 8.95
N ASP A 83 -18.10 -5.61 9.52
CA ASP A 83 -17.88 -4.70 10.65
C ASP A 83 -17.35 -3.33 10.23
N ALA A 84 -17.07 -3.12 8.94
CA ALA A 84 -16.59 -1.86 8.40
C ALA A 84 -17.62 -1.15 7.49
N HIS A 85 -17.58 0.17 7.46
CA HIS A 85 -18.29 0.99 6.47
C HIS A 85 -17.39 1.15 5.24
N ILE A 86 -17.71 0.45 4.15
CA ILE A 86 -16.95 0.55 2.90
C ILE A 86 -17.13 1.95 2.32
N ILE A 87 -16.01 2.60 1.99
CA ILE A 87 -15.99 3.85 1.24
C ILE A 87 -16.08 3.47 -0.24
N GLN A 88 -17.11 3.97 -0.92
CA GLN A 88 -17.28 3.76 -2.35
C GLN A 88 -16.53 4.85 -3.10
N ASP A 89 -15.62 4.42 -3.97
CA ASP A 89 -14.85 5.35 -4.80
C ASP A 89 -15.78 5.88 -5.89
N GLY A 90 -16.25 7.12 -5.71
CA GLY A 90 -17.17 7.77 -6.65
C GLY A 90 -16.56 8.02 -8.03
N ASP A 91 -15.22 8.03 -8.14
CA ASP A 91 -14.44 8.26 -9.35
C ASP A 91 -13.25 7.28 -9.43
N LEU A 92 -12.85 6.90 -10.66
CA LEU A 92 -11.67 6.03 -10.89
C LEU A 92 -10.38 6.62 -10.29
N ASN A 93 -10.24 7.94 -10.33
CA ASN A 93 -9.12 8.71 -9.77
C ASN A 93 -9.10 8.72 -8.23
N LYS A 94 -10.02 8.00 -7.59
CA LYS A 94 -10.05 7.80 -6.14
C LYS A 94 -9.90 6.33 -5.77
N SER A 95 -9.54 5.46 -6.71
CA SER A 95 -9.27 4.05 -6.44
C SER A 95 -7.97 3.88 -5.64
N LEU A 96 -7.88 2.81 -4.85
CA LEU A 96 -6.62 2.46 -4.15
C LEU A 96 -5.47 2.22 -5.13
N LYS A 97 -5.75 1.65 -6.29
CA LYS A 97 -4.78 1.48 -7.37
C LYS A 97 -4.23 2.82 -7.84
N PHE A 98 -5.09 3.79 -8.12
CA PHE A 98 -4.67 5.13 -8.52
C PHE A 98 -3.82 5.81 -7.45
N TYR A 99 -4.22 5.74 -6.17
CA TYR A 99 -3.39 6.28 -5.07
C TYR A 99 -2.02 5.60 -4.99
N CYS A 100 -1.98 4.27 -5.13
CA CYS A 100 -0.72 3.53 -5.13
C CYS A 100 0.18 3.95 -6.29
N GLN A 101 -0.38 4.08 -7.50
CA GLN A 101 0.36 4.51 -8.69
C GLN A 101 0.97 5.90 -8.50
N ASN A 102 0.19 6.86 -7.98
CA ASN A 102 0.72 8.20 -7.69
C ASN A 102 1.84 8.18 -6.64
N ILE A 103 1.68 7.39 -5.57
CA ILE A 103 2.72 7.24 -4.54
C ILE A 103 4.00 6.65 -5.14
N VAL A 104 3.87 5.63 -5.99
CA VAL A 104 5.03 5.03 -6.65
C VAL A 104 5.67 6.02 -7.62
N GLU A 105 4.89 6.71 -8.46
CA GLU A 105 5.43 7.72 -9.38
C GLU A 105 6.18 8.85 -8.67
N GLU A 106 5.74 9.28 -7.48
CA GLU A 106 6.37 10.38 -6.75
C GLU A 106 7.60 9.95 -5.94
N TYR A 107 7.63 8.70 -5.45
CA TYR A 107 8.60 8.25 -4.44
C TYR A 107 9.42 7.01 -4.86
N ASP A 108 9.37 6.58 -6.12
CA ASP A 108 10.08 5.40 -6.65
C ASP A 108 11.59 5.42 -6.37
N GLU A 109 12.24 6.58 -6.44
CA GLU A 109 13.66 6.75 -6.11
C GLU A 109 13.95 6.34 -4.66
N GLY A 110 13.07 6.72 -3.72
CA GLY A 110 13.19 6.33 -2.32
C GLY A 110 12.99 4.83 -2.12
N PHE A 111 11.97 4.25 -2.78
CA PHE A 111 11.73 2.81 -2.74
C PHE A 111 12.94 2.03 -3.27
N THR A 112 13.41 2.34 -4.48
CA THR A 112 14.53 1.63 -5.12
C THR A 112 15.82 1.75 -4.32
N LYS A 113 16.12 2.94 -3.79
CA LYS A 113 17.29 3.19 -2.95
C LYS A 113 17.27 2.37 -1.66
N HIS A 114 16.21 2.49 -0.85
CA HIS A 114 16.17 1.85 0.47
C HIS A 114 16.03 0.32 0.38
N PHE A 115 15.22 -0.18 -0.56
CA PHE A 115 15.15 -1.62 -0.83
C PHE A 115 16.46 -2.18 -1.40
N GLY A 116 17.18 -1.40 -2.23
CA GLY A 116 18.48 -1.77 -2.77
C GLY A 116 19.57 -1.90 -1.70
N LEU A 117 19.57 -1.00 -0.70
CA LEU A 117 20.56 -0.95 0.38
C LEU A 117 20.33 -1.96 1.51
N ARG A 118 19.17 -2.62 1.56
CA ARG A 118 18.78 -3.56 2.63
C ARG A 118 18.69 -2.88 4.00
N ASP A 119 18.22 -1.64 4.02
CA ASP A 119 18.02 -0.93 5.27
C ASP A 119 17.06 -1.71 6.16
N ALA A 120 17.36 -1.76 7.46
CA ALA A 120 16.36 -2.12 8.45
C ALA A 120 15.31 -1.01 8.53
N ASP A 121 14.12 -1.36 9.02
CA ASP A 121 13.05 -0.37 9.28
C ASP A 121 12.65 0.41 8.01
N LEU A 122 12.48 -0.29 6.89
CA LEU A 122 12.10 0.30 5.60
C LEU A 122 10.83 1.16 5.68
N SER A 123 9.86 0.78 6.52
CA SER A 123 8.66 1.59 6.76
C SER A 123 9.00 2.96 7.32
N ASP A 124 9.96 3.06 8.24
CA ASP A 124 10.36 4.32 8.84
C ASP A 124 11.17 5.14 7.85
N LYS A 125 12.12 4.50 7.14
CA LYS A 125 12.92 5.17 6.12
C LYS A 125 12.09 5.73 4.98
N ILE A 126 11.15 4.94 4.46
CA ILE A 126 10.37 5.34 3.30
C ILE A 126 9.18 6.20 3.71
N CYS A 127 8.32 5.72 4.62
CA CYS A 127 7.04 6.38 4.90
C CYS A 127 7.17 7.61 5.81
N TRP A 128 8.06 7.55 6.82
CA TRP A 128 8.22 8.62 7.81
C TRP A 128 9.36 9.57 7.49
N GLU A 129 10.53 9.07 7.06
CA GLU A 129 11.71 9.89 6.82
C GLU A 129 11.74 10.50 5.42
N TYR A 130 11.58 9.68 4.38
CA TYR A 130 11.70 10.10 2.99
C TYR A 130 10.43 10.76 2.44
N SER A 131 9.30 10.05 2.42
CA SER A 131 8.08 10.51 1.73
C SER A 131 7.15 11.36 2.58
N LYS A 132 7.28 11.30 3.92
CA LYS A 132 6.38 12.00 4.87
C LYS A 132 4.89 11.66 4.67
N LEU A 133 4.61 10.49 4.08
CA LEU A 133 3.24 10.01 3.86
C LEU A 133 2.59 9.54 5.17
N CYS A 134 3.38 8.96 6.08
CA CYS A 134 2.89 8.54 7.38
C CYS A 134 2.70 9.76 8.29
N LYS A 135 1.50 9.87 8.87
CA LYS A 135 1.09 10.94 9.79
C LYS A 135 0.30 10.35 10.94
N ASP A 136 0.43 10.95 12.12
CA ASP A 136 -0.37 10.57 13.29
C ASP A 136 -1.85 10.97 13.18
N VAL A 137 -2.16 11.89 12.26
CA VAL A 137 -3.49 12.48 12.09
C VAL A 137 -3.93 12.36 10.64
N TYR A 138 -5.14 11.80 10.44
CA TYR A 138 -5.74 11.66 9.12
C TYR A 138 -6.11 13.03 8.53
N PRO A 139 -5.88 13.27 7.23
CA PRO A 139 -6.26 14.51 6.55
C PRO A 139 -7.77 14.80 6.66
N ALA A 140 -8.11 16.09 6.70
CA ALA A 140 -9.50 16.58 6.78
C ALA A 140 -10.40 16.10 5.62
N GLU A 141 -9.80 15.70 4.49
CA GLU A 141 -10.52 15.14 3.33
C GLU A 141 -11.34 13.89 3.70
N TYR A 142 -10.89 13.10 4.69
CA TYR A 142 -11.62 11.93 5.16
C TYR A 142 -12.64 12.25 6.25
N GLU A 143 -12.72 13.51 6.74
CA GLU A 143 -13.71 13.89 7.75
C GLU A 143 -15.14 13.70 7.24
N GLU A 144 -15.40 13.96 5.96
CA GLU A 144 -16.73 13.76 5.39
C GLU A 144 -17.16 12.29 5.42
N ASP A 145 -16.24 11.37 5.04
CA ASP A 145 -16.47 9.93 5.06
C ASP A 145 -16.62 9.41 6.50
N ILE A 146 -15.80 9.89 7.43
CA ILE A 146 -15.89 9.57 8.86
C ILE A 146 -17.23 10.05 9.42
N VAL A 147 -17.62 11.29 9.16
CA VAL A 147 -18.91 11.86 9.59
C VAL A 147 -20.08 11.11 8.96
N ALA A 148 -19.98 10.70 7.69
CA ALA A 148 -20.99 9.89 7.03
C ALA A 148 -21.15 8.51 7.70
N ALA A 149 -20.04 7.85 8.03
CA ALA A 149 -20.04 6.57 8.74
C ALA A 149 -20.67 6.70 10.14
N GLU A 150 -20.35 7.76 10.88
CA GLU A 150 -20.94 8.03 12.20
C GLU A 150 -22.45 8.27 12.14
N ARG A 151 -22.93 9.02 11.14
CA ARG A 151 -24.37 9.25 10.92
C ARG A 151 -25.11 7.92 10.69
N GLN A 152 -24.51 7.00 9.94
CA GLN A 152 -25.09 5.67 9.73
C GLN A 152 -25.12 4.84 11.02
N LYS A 153 -24.05 4.89 11.84
CA LYS A 153 -24.00 4.24 13.16
C LYS A 153 -25.14 4.72 14.06
N LYS A 154 -25.36 6.04 14.14
CA LYS A 154 -26.47 6.65 14.92
C LYS A 154 -27.85 6.17 14.43
N ARG A 155 -28.06 6.10 13.10
CA ARG A 155 -29.32 5.60 12.52
C ARG A 155 -29.57 4.13 12.87
N LYS A 156 -28.54 3.28 12.82
CA LYS A 156 -28.65 1.85 13.16
C LYS A 156 -28.98 1.66 14.63
N ASN A 157 -28.29 2.37 15.53
CA ASN A 157 -28.58 2.34 16.97
C ASN A 157 -30.00 2.81 17.30
N ARG A 158 -30.49 3.87 16.63
CA ARG A 158 -31.86 4.35 16.81
C ARG A 158 -32.92 3.33 16.34
N LYS A 159 -32.66 2.59 15.25
CA LYS A 159 -33.54 1.51 14.79
C LYS A 159 -33.56 0.33 15.78
N VAL A 160 -32.40 -0.05 16.31
CA VAL A 160 -32.30 -1.11 17.34
C VAL A 160 -33.05 -0.69 18.61
N ALA A 161 -32.81 0.52 19.11
CA ALA A 161 -33.52 1.05 20.28
C ALA A 161 -35.04 1.10 20.06
N HIS A 162 -35.50 1.48 18.86
CA HIS A 162 -36.93 1.49 18.54
C HIS A 162 -37.53 0.07 18.48
N TRP A 163 -36.78 -0.93 18.03
CA TRP A 163 -37.23 -2.32 18.02
C TRP A 163 -37.40 -2.89 19.44
N PHE A 164 -36.49 -2.56 20.37
CA PHE A 164 -36.60 -2.93 21.79
C PHE A 164 -37.77 -2.25 22.53
N ILE A 165 -38.35 -1.18 21.98
CA ILE A 165 -39.52 -0.50 22.58
C ILE A 165 -40.84 -1.13 22.09
N ILE A 166 -40.81 -1.86 20.96
CA ILE A 166 -42.01 -2.40 20.29
C ILE A 166 -42.21 -3.90 20.59
N VAL A 167 -41.24 -4.55 21.23
CA VAL A 167 -41.32 -5.95 21.73
C VAL A 167 -41.49 -5.93 23.25
#